data_AF-A0A2W4WXG6-F1
#
_entry.id   AF-A0A2W4WXG6-F1
#
_cell.length_a   1.000
_cell.length_b   1.000
_cell.length_c   1.000
_cell.angle_alpha   90.00
_cell.angle_beta   90.00
_cell.angle_gamma   90.00
#
_symmetry.space_group_name_H-M   'P 1'
#
loop_
_entity.id
_entity.type
_entity.pdbx_description
1 polymer ?
#
loop_
_entity_poly.entity_id
_entity_poly.type
_entity_poly.pdbx_seq_one_letter_code
_entity_poly.pdbx_strand_id
1 'polypeptide(L)'
;AACQLVQQNWQKVAQADQSFQVIRGNVVRQLQRIVVDCSGQAGQAGQAGQDGLEGGLKSELKGGFDCVYFDPPYASGLYHPVLNQIGNCLRAQGEVAVEYSTAHWQPTQLPANLEIIREKRYGSTHLVFLQSNTSDKYL
;
A
#
# COMPACT_ATOMS: atom_id res chain seq x y z
N ALA A 1 1.11 -20.89 -4.61
CA ALA A 1 1.51 -20.64 -6.01
C ALA A 1 1.87 -19.18 -6.26
N ALA A 2 0.92 -18.23 -6.33
CA ALA A 2 1.21 -16.83 -6.71
C ALA A 2 2.28 -16.13 -5.85
N CYS A 3 2.18 -16.21 -4.52
CA CYS A 3 3.15 -15.53 -3.65
C CYS A 3 4.57 -16.09 -3.74
N GLN A 4 4.72 -17.40 -4.01
CA GLN A 4 6.03 -18.01 -4.21
C GLN A 4 6.68 -17.50 -5.49
N LEU A 5 5.89 -17.34 -6.56
CA LEU A 5 6.35 -16.76 -7.81
C LEU A 5 6.76 -15.30 -7.64
N VAL A 6 5.95 -14.51 -6.93
CA VAL A 6 6.28 -13.09 -6.62
C VAL A 6 7.59 -13.01 -5.82
N GLN A 7 7.76 -13.85 -4.79
CA GLN A 7 9.00 -13.92 -4.01
C GLN A 7 10.22 -14.22 -4.88
N GLN A 8 10.11 -15.22 -5.77
CA GLN A 8 11.19 -15.61 -6.68
C GLN A 8 11.53 -14.51 -7.69
N ASN A 9 10.52 -13.82 -8.20
CA ASN A 9 10.74 -12.72 -9.15
C ASN A 9 11.46 -11.55 -8.47
N TRP A 10 11.01 -11.14 -7.29
CA TRP A 10 11.68 -10.07 -6.54
C TRP A 10 13.10 -10.43 -6.12
N GLN A 11 13.37 -11.69 -5.79
CA GLN A 11 14.72 -12.20 -5.52
C GLN A 11 15.70 -12.00 -6.68
N LYS A 12 15.21 -12.01 -7.93
CA LYS A 12 16.04 -11.81 -9.12
C LYS A 12 16.25 -10.34 -9.46
N VAL A 13 15.34 -9.47 -9.03
CA VAL A 13 15.33 -8.04 -9.35
C VAL A 13 16.06 -7.23 -8.27
N ALA A 14 15.97 -7.65 -7.00
CA ALA A 14 16.60 -6.98 -5.88
C ALA A 14 18.14 -7.05 -5.98
N GLN A 15 18.78 -5.90 -5.78
CA GLN A 15 20.23 -5.80 -5.62
C GLN A 15 20.66 -6.32 -4.23
N ALA A 16 21.95 -6.57 -4.04
CA ALA A 16 22.48 -7.18 -2.82
C ALA A 16 22.26 -6.34 -1.54
N ASP A 17 22.10 -5.03 -1.70
CA ASP A 17 21.82 -4.05 -0.66
C ASP A 17 20.33 -3.75 -0.48
N GLN A 18 19.46 -4.30 -1.34
CA GLN A 18 18.03 -4.06 -1.31
C GLN A 18 17.30 -5.18 -0.56
N SER A 19 16.51 -4.80 0.44
CA SER A 19 15.61 -5.71 1.14
C SER A 19 14.21 -5.66 0.53
N PHE A 20 13.52 -6.81 0.52
CA PHE A 20 12.12 -6.89 0.14
C PHE A 20 11.40 -7.94 0.97
N GLN A 21 10.09 -7.78 1.12
CA GLN A 21 9.26 -8.69 1.89
C GLN A 21 7.92 -8.92 1.21
N VAL A 22 7.52 -10.19 1.08
CA VAL A 22 6.19 -10.57 0.58
C VAL A 22 5.26 -10.86 1.74
N ILE A 23 4.27 -9.98 1.94
CA ILE A 23 3.26 -10.13 2.99
C ILE A 23 2.00 -10.73 2.38
N ARG A 24 1.48 -11.79 3.02
CA ARG A 24 0.30 -12.53 2.55
C ARG A 24 -0.86 -12.35 3.51
N GLY A 25 -2.06 -12.12 2.99
CA GLY A 25 -3.29 -12.02 3.78
C GLY A 25 -4.26 -10.99 3.22
N ASN A 26 -5.24 -10.59 4.03
CA ASN A 26 -6.17 -9.52 3.69
C ASN A 26 -5.43 -8.17 3.65
N VAL A 27 -5.39 -7.53 2.47
CA VAL A 27 -4.62 -6.31 2.22
C VAL A 27 -4.97 -5.17 3.18
N VAL A 28 -6.25 -4.96 3.50
CA VAL A 28 -6.69 -3.88 4.40
C VAL A 28 -6.13 -4.10 5.80
N ARG A 29 -6.20 -5.33 6.32
CA ARG A 29 -5.64 -5.67 7.64
C ARG A 29 -4.11 -5.61 7.67
N GLN A 30 -3.46 -6.02 6.58
CA GLN A 30 -1.99 -6.02 6.51
C GLN A 30 -1.44 -4.60 6.41
N LEU A 31 -2.04 -3.71 5.62
CA LEU A 31 -1.65 -2.31 5.55
C LEU A 31 -1.76 -1.63 6.93
N GLN A 32 -2.85 -1.87 7.66
CA GLN A 32 -2.99 -1.34 9.03
C GLN A 32 -1.84 -1.77 9.94
N ARG A 33 -1.41 -3.04 9.88
CA ARG A 33 -0.28 -3.54 10.68
C ARG A 33 1.03 -2.83 10.32
N ILE A 34 1.32 -2.69 9.03
CA ILE A 34 2.55 -2.05 8.54
C ILE A 34 2.60 -0.57 8.92
N VAL A 35 1.45 0.12 8.96
CA VAL A 35 1.37 1.56 9.26
C VAL A 35 1.45 1.88 10.74
N VAL A 36 0.82 1.07 11.60
CA VAL A 36 0.89 1.22 13.06
C VAL A 36 2.35 1.17 13.53
N ASP A 37 3.14 0.36 12.86
CA ASP A 37 4.57 0.22 13.04
C ASP A 37 5.38 1.45 12.59
N CYS A 38 4.84 2.30 11.71
CA CYS A 38 5.48 3.53 11.19
C CYS A 38 5.19 4.79 12.01
N SER A 39 4.04 4.86 12.70
CA SER A 39 3.52 6.08 13.36
C SER A 39 3.91 6.24 14.84
N GLY A 40 4.70 5.32 15.39
CA GLY A 40 5.35 5.51 16.69
C GLY A 40 4.40 5.65 17.89
N GLN A 41 3.12 5.30 17.78
CA GLN A 41 2.27 5.16 18.95
C GLN A 41 2.55 3.79 19.56
N ALA A 42 3.37 3.77 20.61
CA ALA A 42 3.54 2.63 21.50
C ALA A 42 2.20 2.31 22.19
N GLY A 43 1.31 1.64 21.47
CA GLY A 43 0.07 1.09 21.99
C GLY A 43 0.38 -0.08 22.89
N GLN A 44 -0.01 0.03 24.17
CA GLN A 44 0.20 -0.96 25.20
C GLN A 44 -0.18 -2.38 24.74
N ALA A 45 0.69 -3.33 25.05
CA ALA A 45 0.49 -4.76 24.82
C ALA A 45 -0.82 -5.23 25.43
N GLY A 46 -1.85 -5.37 24.60
CA GLY A 46 -3.04 -6.17 24.92
C GLY A 46 -2.66 -7.65 24.96
N GLN A 47 -3.01 -8.30 26.06
CA GLN A 47 -2.61 -9.66 26.40
C GLN A 47 -2.97 -10.71 25.33
N ALA A 48 -1.95 -11.52 25.03
CA ALA A 48 -1.92 -12.85 24.44
C ALA A 48 -3.28 -13.55 24.19
N GLY A 49 -3.65 -13.64 22.91
CA GLY A 49 -4.34 -14.79 22.34
C GLY A 49 -3.33 -15.60 21.54
N GLN A 50 -3.02 -16.81 22.00
CA GLN A 50 -2.11 -17.74 21.35
C GLN A 50 -2.75 -18.25 20.06
N ASP A 51 -2.21 -17.85 18.91
CA ASP A 51 -2.19 -18.66 17.69
C ASP A 51 -0.96 -18.23 16.87
N GLY A 52 -0.03 -19.17 16.73
CA GLY A 52 1.31 -18.94 16.20
C GLY A 52 1.31 -18.50 14.74
N LEU A 53 2.00 -17.40 14.48
CA LEU A 53 2.71 -17.08 13.25
C LEU A 53 3.68 -15.94 13.60
N GLU A 54 4.75 -16.30 14.33
CA GLU A 54 5.85 -15.41 14.64
C GLU A 54 6.59 -15.02 13.35
N GLY A 55 6.25 -13.84 12.87
CA GLY A 55 6.88 -13.13 11.74
C GLY A 55 6.57 -11.65 11.88
N GLY A 56 6.85 -11.09 13.05
CA GLY A 56 6.73 -9.66 13.31
C GLY A 56 7.62 -8.90 12.32
N LEU A 57 7.02 -7.95 11.58
CA LEU A 57 7.78 -6.99 10.80
C LEU A 57 8.66 -6.22 11.79
N LYS A 58 9.98 -6.26 11.62
CA LYS A 58 10.82 -5.22 12.22
C LYS A 58 10.57 -3.95 11.43
N SER A 59 9.83 -3.03 12.00
CA SER A 59 9.55 -1.72 11.40
C SER A 59 10.84 -0.92 11.25
N GLU A 60 11.42 -0.95 10.05
CA GLU A 60 12.45 0.00 9.61
C GLU A 60 11.84 1.18 8.83
N LEU A 61 10.52 1.18 8.61
CA LEU A 61 9.79 2.21 7.86
C LEU A 61 9.40 3.38 8.76
N LYS A 62 10.37 4.18 9.23
CA LYS A 62 10.03 5.48 9.83
C LYS A 62 9.63 6.46 8.72
N GLY A 63 8.36 6.86 8.69
CA GLY A 63 7.89 7.98 7.85
C GLY A 63 7.10 7.64 6.59
N GLY A 64 6.62 6.40 6.43
CA GLY A 64 5.72 6.03 5.33
C GLY A 64 6.40 5.81 3.98
N PHE A 65 5.61 5.55 2.94
CA PHE A 65 6.09 5.18 1.60
C PHE A 65 6.23 6.40 0.69
N ASP A 66 7.33 6.46 -0.08
CA ASP A 66 7.48 7.39 -1.22
C ASP A 66 6.48 7.06 -2.32
N CYS A 67 6.42 5.78 -2.67
CA CYS A 67 5.74 5.29 -3.84
C CYS A 67 5.03 3.98 -3.50
N VAL A 68 3.79 3.86 -3.96
CA VAL A 68 3.00 2.63 -3.90
C VAL A 68 2.52 2.28 -5.31
N TYR A 69 2.53 1.00 -5.67
CA TYR A 69 1.90 0.52 -6.89
C TYR A 69 0.76 -0.43 -6.50
N PHE A 70 -0.43 -0.17 -7.05
CA PHE A 70 -1.65 -0.85 -6.68
C PHE A 70 -2.34 -1.43 -7.92
N ASP A 71 -2.23 -2.75 -8.06
CA ASP A 71 -2.90 -3.56 -9.07
C ASP A 71 -3.95 -4.48 -8.42
N PRO A 72 -5.16 -3.97 -8.15
CA PRO A 72 -6.23 -4.77 -7.56
C PRO A 72 -6.91 -5.67 -8.60
N PRO A 73 -7.51 -6.79 -8.15
CA PRO A 73 -8.48 -7.48 -8.98
C PRO A 73 -9.67 -6.56 -9.28
N TYR A 74 -9.88 -6.22 -10.56
CA TYR A 74 -10.79 -5.15 -11.01
C TYR A 74 -12.22 -5.21 -10.41
N ALA A 75 -12.78 -6.40 -10.20
CA ALA A 75 -14.17 -6.59 -9.75
C ALA A 75 -14.35 -6.72 -8.22
N SER A 76 -13.30 -6.46 -7.42
CA SER A 76 -13.26 -6.85 -6.00
C SER A 76 -13.80 -5.85 -4.98
N GLY A 77 -14.18 -4.64 -5.40
CA GLY A 77 -14.58 -3.56 -4.48
C GLY A 77 -13.45 -3.06 -3.56
N LEU A 78 -12.20 -3.45 -3.81
CA LEU A 78 -11.06 -3.13 -2.94
C LEU A 78 -10.51 -1.72 -3.11
N TYR A 79 -10.86 -1.02 -4.19
CA TYR A 79 -10.32 0.30 -4.51
C TYR A 79 -10.45 1.28 -3.35
N HIS A 80 -11.68 1.59 -2.92
CA HIS A 80 -11.90 2.58 -1.88
C HIS A 80 -11.26 2.22 -0.52
N PRO A 81 -11.49 1.02 0.07
CA PRO A 81 -10.91 0.71 1.38
C PRO A 81 -9.38 0.64 1.35
N VAL A 82 -8.77 0.21 0.23
CA VAL A 82 -7.31 0.15 0.12
C VAL A 82 -6.71 1.53 -0.13
N LEU A 83 -7.32 2.36 -0.99
CA LEU A 83 -6.85 3.74 -1.24
C LEU A 83 -6.92 4.61 0.01
N ASN A 84 -7.95 4.45 0.84
CA ASN A 84 -8.02 5.10 2.16
C ASN A 84 -6.82 4.72 3.04
N GLN A 85 -6.44 3.44 3.08
CA GLN A 85 -5.29 3.02 3.86
C GLN A 85 -4.01 3.57 3.24
N ILE A 86 -3.80 3.39 1.93
CA ILE A 86 -2.60 3.87 1.22
C ILE A 86 -2.37 5.36 1.46
N GLY A 87 -3.40 6.21 1.34
CA GLY A 87 -3.26 7.64 1.58
C GLY A 87 -2.69 7.98 2.97
N ASN A 88 -3.01 7.18 3.99
CA ASN A 88 -2.47 7.36 5.35
C ASN A 88 -1.05 6.78 5.53
N CYS A 89 -0.58 5.96 4.58
CA CYS A 89 0.76 5.37 4.61
C CYS A 89 1.78 6.18 3.81
N LEU A 90 1.33 7.09 2.94
CA LEU A 90 2.20 7.88 2.09
C LEU A 90 2.82 9.01 2.90
N ARG A 91 4.09 9.30 2.62
CA ARG A 91 4.74 10.53 3.10
C ARG A 91 4.15 11.77 2.41
N ALA A 92 4.52 12.96 2.87
CA ALA A 92 4.21 14.19 2.15
C ALA A 92 4.72 14.09 0.70
N GLN A 93 3.86 14.40 -0.26
CA GLN A 93 4.11 14.25 -1.70
C GLN A 93 4.38 12.80 -2.16
N GLY A 94 4.16 11.80 -1.31
CA GLY A 94 4.21 10.40 -1.72
C GLY A 94 3.12 10.08 -2.74
N GLU A 95 3.40 9.13 -3.62
CA GLU A 95 2.56 8.81 -4.78
C GLU A 95 2.05 7.37 -4.75
N VAL A 96 0.86 7.16 -5.32
CA VAL A 96 0.37 5.83 -5.67
C VAL A 96 0.00 5.76 -7.15
N ALA A 97 0.54 4.77 -7.85
CA ALA A 97 0.11 4.40 -9.19
C ALA A 97 -0.94 3.28 -9.08
N VAL A 98 -2.14 3.51 -9.62
CA VAL A 98 -3.28 2.60 -9.53
C VAL A 98 -3.66 2.10 -10.91
N GLU A 99 -3.70 0.78 -11.07
CA GLU A 99 -4.26 0.15 -12.26
C GLU A 99 -5.77 -0.02 -12.14
N TYR A 100 -6.47 0.31 -13.23
CA TYR A 100 -7.91 0.14 -13.30
C TYR A 100 -8.42 -0.09 -14.73
N SER A 101 -9.64 -0.63 -14.78
CA SER A 101 -10.47 -0.71 -15.98
C SER A 101 -11.68 0.19 -15.78
N THR A 102 -11.97 1.03 -16.77
CA THR A 102 -13.13 1.95 -16.77
C THR A 102 -14.47 1.22 -16.73
N ALA A 103 -14.50 -0.08 -17.07
CA ALA A 103 -15.68 -0.92 -16.96
C ALA A 103 -16.03 -1.29 -15.50
N HIS A 104 -15.06 -1.22 -14.59
CA HIS A 104 -15.23 -1.68 -13.20
C HIS A 104 -15.04 -0.57 -12.17
N TRP A 105 -14.25 0.45 -12.48
CA TRP A 105 -13.96 1.53 -11.55
C TRP A 105 -13.61 2.82 -12.28
N GLN A 106 -13.93 3.95 -11.65
CA GLN A 106 -13.49 5.28 -12.07
C GLN A 106 -12.96 6.06 -10.85
N PRO A 107 -11.96 6.92 -11.02
CA PRO A 107 -11.37 7.71 -9.94
C PRO A 107 -12.24 8.92 -9.55
N THR A 108 -13.53 8.71 -9.31
CA THR A 108 -14.49 9.77 -8.99
C THR A 108 -14.70 9.98 -7.49
N GLN A 109 -14.52 8.92 -6.68
CA GLN A 109 -14.69 8.93 -5.23
C GLN A 109 -13.38 8.61 -4.53
N LEU A 110 -12.41 9.52 -4.69
CA LEU A 110 -11.10 9.40 -4.05
C LEU A 110 -11.13 9.88 -2.60
N PRO A 111 -10.27 9.34 -1.73
CA PRO A 111 -10.03 9.89 -0.40
C PRO A 111 -9.60 11.36 -0.48
N ALA A 112 -10.04 12.19 0.48
CA ALA A 112 -9.77 13.64 0.45
C ALA A 112 -8.27 14.00 0.50
N ASN A 113 -7.44 13.11 1.04
CA ASN A 113 -6.00 13.28 1.14
C ASN A 113 -5.22 12.81 -0.12
N LEU A 114 -5.92 12.42 -1.18
CA LEU A 114 -5.34 12.01 -2.45
C LEU A 114 -5.91 12.84 -3.59
N GLU A 115 -5.03 13.30 -4.47
CA GLU A 115 -5.40 14.02 -5.68
C GLU A 115 -4.78 13.39 -6.92
N ILE A 116 -5.50 13.47 -8.05
CA ILE A 116 -5.00 12.97 -9.34
C ILE A 116 -3.95 13.95 -9.86
N ILE A 117 -2.73 13.47 -10.07
CA ILE A 117 -1.65 14.27 -10.64
C ILE A 117 -1.31 13.87 -12.09
N ARG A 118 -1.67 12.65 -12.51
CA ARG A 118 -1.40 12.16 -13.86
C ARG A 118 -2.29 10.96 -14.20
N GLU A 119 -2.69 10.87 -15.47
CA GLU A 119 -3.36 9.69 -16.03
C GLU A 119 -2.61 9.19 -17.28
N LYS A 120 -2.61 7.87 -17.47
CA LYS A 120 -2.05 7.21 -18.66
C LYS A 120 -2.97 6.09 -19.13
N ARG A 121 -2.97 5.85 -20.44
CA ARG A 121 -3.75 4.78 -21.06
C ARG A 121 -2.86 3.88 -21.89
N TYR A 122 -2.94 2.58 -21.62
CA TYR A 122 -2.20 1.55 -22.34
C TYR A 122 -3.19 0.46 -22.81
N GLY A 123 -3.66 0.58 -24.05
CA GLY A 123 -4.69 -0.31 -24.58
C GLY A 123 -6.00 -0.21 -23.78
N SER A 124 -6.40 -1.32 -23.16
CA SER A 124 -7.59 -1.41 -22.29
C SER A 124 -7.33 -1.05 -20.83
N THR A 125 -6.06 -1.01 -20.40
CA THR A 125 -5.69 -0.72 -19.02
C THR A 125 -5.46 0.78 -18.84
N HIS A 126 -6.01 1.33 -17.76
CA HIS A 126 -5.81 2.71 -17.35
C HIS A 126 -4.95 2.74 -16.09
N LEU A 127 -4.07 3.73 -16.05
CA LEU A 127 -3.21 4.03 -14.91
C LEU A 127 -3.52 5.45 -14.44
N VAL A 128 -3.87 5.59 -13.17
CA VAL A 128 -3.99 6.89 -12.51
C VAL A 128 -2.90 7.00 -11.45
N PHE A 129 -2.21 8.14 -11.42
CA PHE A 129 -1.23 8.49 -10.41
C PHE A 129 -1.88 9.49 -9.46
N LEU A 130 -1.93 9.12 -8.18
CA LEU A 130 -2.44 9.95 -7.11
C LEU A 130 -1.27 10.40 -6.23
N GLN A 131 -1.32 11.63 -5.74
CA GLN A 131 -0.34 12.15 -4.80
C GLN A 131 -1.00 12.48 -3.47
N SER A 132 -0.28 12.24 -2.37
CA SER A 132 -0.66 12.70 -1.04
C SER A 132 -0.57 14.23 -1.00
N ASN A 133 -1.72 14.87 -0.74
CA ASN A 133 -1.79 16.31 -0.48
C ASN A 133 -1.61 16.65 1.01
N THR A 134 -1.28 15.63 1.82
CA THR A 134 -1.06 15.78 3.26
C THR A 134 0.12 16.73 3.46
N SER A 135 -0.18 17.95 3.89
CA SER A 135 0.84 18.92 4.27
C SER A 135 1.50 18.46 5.57
N ASP A 136 2.84 18.51 5.64
CA ASP A 136 3.61 18.33 6.88
C ASP A 136 3.27 19.32 8.01
N LYS A 137 2.27 20.19 7.81
CA LYS A 137 1.93 21.30 8.73
C LYS A 137 1.35 20.87 10.08
N TYR A 138 1.19 19.58 10.34
CA TYR A 138 0.67 19.07 11.62
C TYR A 138 1.42 17.83 12.16
N LEU A 139 2.64 17.57 11.68
CA LEU A 139 3.57 16.64 12.32
C LEU A 139 4.62 17.40 13.14
#